data_AF-A0A4Y1ZB67-F1
#
_entry.id   AF-A0A4Y1ZB67-F1
#
_cell.length_a   1.000
_cell.length_b   1.000
_cell.length_c   1.000
_cell.angle_alpha   90.00
_cell.angle_beta   90.00
_cell.angle_gamma   90.00
#
_symmetry.space_group_name_H-M   'P 1'
#
loop_
_entity.id
_entity.type
_entity.pdbx_description
1 polymer ?
#
loop_
_entity_poly.entity_id
_entity_poly.type
_entity_poly.pdbx_seq_one_letter_code
_entity_poly.pdbx_strand_id
1 'polypeptide(L)'
;MIIPELSPYRLLPLLDHGLLAPLQGTLAPIVWFSQFIWCAFYMPAVDVPAKKMFVSGCWFVLATTVALLIIFAVVISFLGDATVQYLYPFDMVERYVQITGILERSSVLFMIVWLLGIFVKVASLLFILNLAVAQTGRGMRYRKTSIPVTVVFFLIVLALFPTNESLQHEGRLVLYLCSVAGNLVIPLLLVIFLLIFRKAKGKTRMQS
;
A
#
# COMPACT_ATOMS: atom_id res chain seq x y z
N MET A 1 -24.15 9.39 -18.49
CA MET A 1 -22.94 10.13 -18.91
C MET A 1 -22.53 11.07 -17.79
N ILE A 2 -21.39 10.81 -17.11
CA ILE A 2 -20.78 11.69 -16.07
C ILE A 2 -20.00 12.86 -16.71
N ILE A 3 -19.68 12.69 -17.99
CA ILE A 3 -18.88 13.59 -18.83
C ILE A 3 -19.35 15.07 -18.81
N PRO A 4 -20.65 15.43 -18.69
CA PRO A 4 -21.06 16.84 -18.69
C PRO A 4 -20.59 17.64 -17.46
N GLU A 5 -20.32 16.99 -16.32
CA GLU A 5 -19.95 17.66 -15.06
C GLU A 5 -18.45 17.62 -14.77
N LEU A 6 -17.71 16.81 -15.51
CA LEU A 6 -16.25 16.77 -15.46
C LEU A 6 -15.69 18.03 -16.12
N SER A 7 -15.28 18.99 -15.31
CA SER A 7 -14.60 20.19 -15.79
C SER A 7 -13.09 20.02 -15.62
N PRO A 8 -12.33 19.74 -16.69
CA PRO A 8 -10.87 19.63 -16.61
C PRO A 8 -10.22 20.94 -16.18
N TYR A 9 -10.93 22.07 -16.29
CA TYR A 9 -10.48 23.36 -15.78
C TYR A 9 -10.33 23.38 -14.26
N ARG A 10 -11.02 22.51 -13.51
CA ARG A 10 -10.87 22.37 -12.05
C ARG A 10 -9.54 21.71 -11.65
N LEU A 11 -8.80 21.14 -12.60
CA LEU A 11 -7.41 20.68 -12.36
C LEU A 11 -6.43 21.84 -12.33
N LEU A 12 -6.86 23.01 -12.80
CA LEU A 12 -6.09 24.23 -12.81
C LEU A 12 -6.67 25.22 -11.79
N PRO A 13 -5.83 26.09 -11.24
CA PRO A 13 -4.36 26.14 -11.40
C PRO A 13 -3.60 25.04 -10.61
N LEU A 14 -2.56 24.49 -11.23
CA LEU A 14 -1.62 23.57 -10.57
C LEU A 14 -0.68 24.38 -9.67
N LEU A 15 -0.45 23.91 -8.44
CA LEU A 15 0.51 24.49 -7.49
C LEU A 15 0.14 25.84 -6.89
N ASP A 16 -1.15 26.17 -6.78
CA ASP A 16 -1.61 27.42 -6.14
C ASP A 16 -1.11 27.63 -4.71
N HIS A 17 -0.88 26.55 -3.99
CA HIS A 17 -0.35 26.56 -2.62
C HIS A 17 1.15 26.23 -2.55
N GLY A 18 1.87 26.39 -3.66
CA GLY A 18 3.28 26.05 -3.80
C GLY A 18 3.56 24.55 -3.83
N LEU A 19 4.84 24.18 -3.76
CA LEU A 19 5.31 22.78 -3.85
C LEU A 19 5.08 21.97 -2.57
N LEU A 20 4.79 22.63 -1.45
CA LEU A 20 4.67 21.97 -0.16
C LEU A 20 3.37 21.16 -0.05
N ALA A 21 2.26 21.69 -0.58
CA ALA A 21 0.97 21.01 -0.55
C ALA A 21 0.98 19.65 -1.29
N PRO A 22 1.50 19.54 -2.54
CA PRO A 22 1.67 18.24 -3.19
C PRO A 22 2.55 17.28 -2.40
N LEU A 23 3.65 17.76 -1.81
CA LEU A 23 4.56 16.92 -1.02
C LEU A 23 3.84 16.33 0.21
N GLN A 24 3.04 17.12 0.92
CA GLN A 24 2.20 16.61 2.01
C GLN A 24 1.16 15.60 1.50
N GLY A 25 0.59 15.84 0.32
CA GLY A 25 -0.31 14.90 -0.35
C GLY A 25 0.33 13.55 -0.70
N THR A 26 1.66 13.48 -0.88
CA THR A 26 2.36 12.22 -1.19
C THR A 26 2.41 11.24 -0.02
N LEU A 27 2.16 11.68 1.21
CA LEU A 27 2.27 10.83 2.41
C LEU A 27 1.38 9.59 2.34
N ALA A 28 0.14 9.73 1.85
CA ALA A 28 -0.77 8.60 1.70
C ALA A 28 -0.31 7.61 0.60
N PRO A 29 -0.01 8.05 -0.64
CA PRO A 29 0.59 7.20 -1.65
C PRO A 29 1.87 6.49 -1.20
N ILE A 30 2.77 7.17 -0.49
CA ILE A 30 4.01 6.55 0.02
C ILE A 30 3.69 5.31 0.86
N VAL A 31 2.72 5.41 1.77
CA VAL A 31 2.29 4.27 2.60
C VAL A 31 1.64 3.16 1.76
N TRP A 32 0.85 3.49 0.74
CA TRP A 32 0.24 2.48 -0.12
C TRP A 32 1.27 1.75 -0.99
N PHE A 33 2.17 2.48 -1.64
CA PHE A 33 3.23 1.89 -2.46
C PHE A 33 4.27 1.13 -1.62
N SER A 34 4.45 1.50 -0.34
CA SER A 34 5.33 0.78 0.58
C SER A 34 4.98 -0.70 0.72
N GLN A 35 3.74 -1.08 0.38
CA GLN A 35 3.23 -2.43 0.57
C GLN A 35 3.65 -3.38 -0.55
N PHE A 36 4.17 -2.88 -1.68
CA PHE A 36 4.67 -3.75 -2.73
C PHE A 36 5.90 -4.57 -2.29
N ILE A 37 6.61 -4.14 -1.23
CA ILE A 37 7.71 -4.92 -0.66
C ILE A 37 7.24 -6.27 -0.11
N TRP A 38 6.00 -6.37 0.34
CA TRP A 38 5.42 -7.62 0.85
C TRP A 38 5.35 -8.70 -0.24
N CYS A 39 5.27 -8.31 -1.52
CA CYS A 39 5.33 -9.24 -2.65
C CYS A 39 6.65 -10.03 -2.69
N ALA A 40 7.75 -9.46 -2.19
CA ALA A 40 9.04 -10.12 -2.14
C ALA A 40 9.04 -11.34 -1.20
N PHE A 41 8.19 -11.37 -0.17
CA PHE A 41 8.09 -12.53 0.73
C PHE A 41 7.49 -13.76 0.06
N TYR A 42 6.80 -13.60 -1.06
CA TYR A 42 6.30 -14.71 -1.88
C TYR A 42 7.34 -15.24 -2.86
N MET A 43 8.45 -14.52 -3.09
CA MET A 43 9.49 -14.91 -4.05
C MET A 43 10.03 -16.34 -3.81
N PRO A 44 10.27 -16.81 -2.57
CA PRO A 44 10.74 -18.17 -2.33
C PRO A 44 9.72 -19.27 -2.68
N ALA A 45 8.44 -18.93 -2.80
CA ALA A 45 7.35 -19.87 -3.05
C ALA A 45 6.94 -19.91 -4.54
N VAL A 46 7.57 -19.11 -5.40
CA VAL A 46 7.19 -18.95 -6.80
C VAL A 46 8.32 -19.42 -7.72
N ASP A 47 8.04 -20.40 -8.57
CA ASP A 47 8.99 -20.97 -9.54
C ASP A 47 9.14 -20.09 -10.81
N VAL A 48 9.34 -18.78 -10.62
CA VAL A 48 9.53 -17.82 -11.71
C VAL A 48 10.92 -17.19 -11.60
N PRO A 49 11.65 -17.02 -12.72
CA PRO A 49 12.94 -16.33 -12.70
C PRO A 49 12.82 -14.94 -12.05
N ALA A 50 13.70 -14.63 -11.09
CA ALA A 50 13.65 -13.38 -10.33
C ALA A 50 13.58 -12.13 -11.23
N LYS A 51 14.28 -12.14 -12.38
CA LYS A 51 14.23 -11.06 -13.36
C LYS A 51 12.83 -10.85 -13.96
N LYS A 52 12.11 -11.92 -14.28
CA LYS A 52 10.74 -11.84 -14.80
C LYS A 52 9.79 -11.31 -13.73
N MET A 53 9.92 -11.80 -12.49
CA MET A 53 9.12 -11.33 -11.36
C MET A 53 9.33 -9.82 -11.11
N PHE A 54 10.58 -9.35 -11.17
CA PHE A 54 10.90 -7.93 -11.02
C PHE A 54 10.26 -7.08 -12.11
N VAL A 55 10.39 -7.48 -13.38
CA VAL A 55 9.79 -6.75 -14.52
C VAL A 55 8.27 -6.70 -14.40
N SER A 56 7.62 -7.83 -14.08
CA SER A 56 6.17 -7.87 -13.85
C SER A 56 5.75 -6.99 -12.67
N GLY A 57 6.54 -6.96 -11.60
CA GLY A 57 6.32 -6.05 -10.47
C GLY A 57 6.39 -4.58 -10.87
N CYS A 58 7.39 -4.19 -11.65
CA CYS A 58 7.50 -2.81 -12.17
C CYS A 58 6.30 -2.41 -13.03
N TRP A 59 5.84 -3.31 -13.91
CA TRP A 59 4.64 -3.09 -14.72
C TRP A 59 3.38 -2.93 -13.86
N PHE A 60 3.24 -3.75 -12.81
CA PHE A 60 2.11 -3.65 -11.90
C PHE A 60 2.10 -2.33 -11.11
N VAL A 61 3.26 -1.90 -10.62
CA VAL A 61 3.43 -0.59 -9.96
C VAL A 61 3.07 0.54 -10.92
N LEU A 62 3.58 0.51 -12.15
CA LEU A 62 3.28 1.52 -13.16
C LEU A 62 1.78 1.59 -13.49
N ALA A 63 1.14 0.44 -13.72
CA ALA A 63 -0.29 0.36 -13.99
C ALA A 63 -1.11 0.92 -12.83
N THR A 64 -0.72 0.61 -11.59
CA THR A 64 -1.37 1.13 -10.38
C THR A 64 -1.21 2.65 -10.27
N THR A 65 -0.02 3.19 -10.56
CA THR A 65 0.23 4.63 -10.57
C THR A 65 -0.65 5.34 -11.58
N VAL A 66 -0.72 4.82 -12.81
CA VAL A 66 -1.57 5.41 -13.86
C VAL A 66 -3.05 5.36 -13.48
N ALA A 67 -3.52 4.23 -12.93
CA ALA A 67 -4.89 4.10 -12.47
C ALA A 67 -5.24 5.11 -11.36
N LEU A 68 -4.36 5.27 -10.36
CA LEU A 68 -4.56 6.24 -9.28
C LEU A 68 -4.53 7.69 -9.78
N LEU A 69 -3.65 8.01 -10.73
CA LEU A 69 -3.61 9.35 -11.35
C LEU A 69 -4.92 9.66 -12.07
N ILE A 70 -5.48 8.70 -12.81
CA ILE A 70 -6.78 8.85 -13.48
C ILE A 70 -7.88 9.07 -12.45
N ILE A 71 -7.92 8.26 -11.38
CA ILE A 71 -8.92 8.40 -10.31
C ILE A 71 -8.84 9.78 -9.67
N PHE A 72 -7.66 10.24 -9.26
CA PHE A 72 -7.50 11.57 -8.67
C PHE A 72 -7.86 12.70 -9.63
N ALA A 73 -7.49 12.57 -10.91
CA ALA A 73 -7.88 13.56 -11.92
C ALA A 73 -9.40 13.63 -12.09
N VAL A 74 -10.09 12.49 -12.11
CA VAL A 74 -11.57 12.42 -12.18
C VAL A 74 -12.20 13.05 -10.95
N VAL A 75 -11.72 12.70 -9.76
CA VAL A 75 -12.22 13.24 -8.48
C VAL A 75 -12.06 14.76 -8.43
N ILE A 76 -10.88 15.29 -8.75
CA ILE A 76 -10.63 16.74 -8.72
C ILE A 76 -11.45 17.46 -9.81
N SER A 77 -11.54 16.88 -11.01
CA SER A 77 -12.35 17.45 -12.09
C SER A 77 -13.84 17.51 -11.75
N PHE A 78 -14.30 16.66 -10.82
CA PHE A 78 -15.69 16.58 -10.38
C PHE A 78 -15.98 17.38 -9.10
N LEU A 79 -15.15 17.26 -8.06
CA LEU A 79 -15.33 17.96 -6.77
C LEU A 79 -14.65 19.34 -6.70
N GLY A 80 -13.58 19.57 -7.46
CA GLY A 80 -12.71 20.74 -7.30
C GLY A 80 -12.20 20.86 -5.86
N ASP A 81 -12.24 22.07 -5.30
CA ASP A 81 -11.77 22.38 -3.94
C ASP A 81 -12.52 21.63 -2.83
N ALA A 82 -13.75 21.17 -3.10
CA ALA A 82 -14.52 20.38 -2.15
C ALA A 82 -13.86 19.02 -1.85
N THR A 83 -12.89 18.57 -2.66
CA THR A 83 -12.11 17.35 -2.43
C THR A 83 -11.48 17.31 -1.03
N VAL A 84 -11.05 18.45 -0.50
CA VAL A 84 -10.37 18.54 0.81
C VAL A 84 -11.34 18.33 1.99
N GLN A 85 -12.64 18.51 1.76
CA GLN A 85 -13.66 18.40 2.81
C GLN A 85 -14.12 16.95 3.06
N TYR A 86 -13.77 16.02 2.16
CA TYR A 86 -14.20 14.63 2.26
C TYR A 86 -13.02 13.71 2.55
N LEU A 87 -13.20 12.84 3.54
CA LEU A 87 -12.21 11.79 3.85
C LEU A 87 -12.11 10.74 2.74
N TYR A 88 -13.22 10.50 2.04
CA TYR A 88 -13.32 9.59 0.89
C TYR A 88 -13.98 10.30 -0.31
N PRO A 89 -13.25 11.18 -1.02
CA PRO A 89 -13.80 11.99 -2.10
C PRO A 89 -14.35 11.14 -3.26
N PHE A 90 -13.72 10.00 -3.55
CA PHE A 90 -14.17 9.08 -4.59
C PHE A 90 -15.56 8.51 -4.31
N ASP A 91 -15.86 8.17 -3.06
CA ASP A 91 -17.16 7.64 -2.66
C ASP A 91 -18.28 8.68 -2.85
N MET A 92 -17.95 9.97 -2.70
CA MET A 92 -18.90 11.06 -2.95
C MET A 92 -19.20 11.21 -4.44
N VAL A 93 -18.17 11.12 -5.29
CA VAL A 93 -18.35 11.09 -6.75
C VAL A 93 -19.23 9.90 -7.14
N GLU A 94 -18.95 8.72 -6.59
CA GLU A 94 -19.75 7.52 -6.86
C GLU A 94 -21.22 7.74 -6.49
N ARG A 95 -21.50 8.18 -5.26
CA ARG A 95 -22.88 8.40 -4.78
C ARG A 95 -23.64 9.41 -5.63
N TYR A 96 -22.98 10.49 -6.07
CA TYR A 96 -23.60 11.49 -6.93
C TYR A 96 -24.05 10.88 -8.27
N VAL A 97 -23.20 10.05 -8.89
CA VAL A 97 -23.49 9.39 -10.16
C VAL A 97 -24.70 8.46 -10.04
N GLN A 98 -24.93 7.85 -8.88
CA GLN A 98 -26.12 7.01 -8.65
C GLN A 98 -27.42 7.81 -8.67
N ILE A 99 -27.43 9.02 -8.09
CA ILE A 99 -28.60 9.91 -8.07
C ILE A 99 -29.02 10.29 -9.50
N THR A 100 -28.06 10.36 -10.42
CA THR A 100 -28.31 10.70 -11.84
C THR A 100 -28.75 9.51 -12.73
N GLY A 101 -29.01 8.32 -12.15
CA GLY A 101 -29.77 7.24 -12.82
C GLY A 101 -29.03 6.35 -13.82
N ILE A 102 -27.70 6.43 -13.94
CA ILE A 102 -26.93 5.64 -14.95
C ILE A 102 -26.39 4.32 -14.38
N LEU A 103 -26.18 4.23 -13.06
CA LEU A 103 -25.60 3.07 -12.36
C LEU A 103 -26.17 2.92 -10.94
N GLU A 104 -27.49 2.77 -10.80
CA GLU A 104 -28.17 2.67 -9.50
C GLU A 104 -27.60 1.58 -8.57
N ARG A 105 -26.92 0.55 -9.13
CA ARG A 105 -26.39 -0.61 -8.38
C ARG A 105 -24.86 -0.74 -8.38
N SER A 106 -24.10 0.19 -8.97
CA SER A 106 -22.63 0.07 -9.05
C SER A 106 -21.93 0.17 -7.70
N SER A 107 -22.44 0.97 -6.76
CA SER A 107 -21.77 1.16 -5.46
C SER A 107 -21.68 -0.12 -4.63
N VAL A 108 -22.67 -1.00 -4.74
CA VAL A 108 -22.61 -2.31 -4.06
C VAL A 108 -21.48 -3.17 -4.65
N LEU A 109 -21.32 -3.17 -5.98
CA LEU A 109 -20.25 -3.94 -6.63
C LEU A 109 -18.86 -3.38 -6.29
N PHE A 110 -18.71 -2.05 -6.29
CA PHE A 110 -17.46 -1.39 -5.89
C PHE A 110 -17.10 -1.75 -4.45
N MET A 111 -18.05 -1.64 -3.53
CA MET A 111 -17.86 -2.03 -2.12
C MET A 111 -17.49 -3.51 -1.98
N ILE A 112 -18.12 -4.41 -2.72
CA ILE A 112 -17.75 -5.85 -2.70
C ILE A 112 -16.31 -6.05 -3.16
N VAL A 113 -15.92 -5.47 -4.30
CA VAL A 113 -14.56 -5.60 -4.83
C VAL A 113 -13.54 -5.01 -3.86
N TRP A 114 -13.86 -3.86 -3.27
CA TRP A 114 -13.00 -3.20 -2.29
C TRP A 114 -12.84 -4.02 -1.01
N LEU A 115 -13.95 -4.55 -0.46
CA LEU A 115 -13.95 -5.43 0.71
C LEU A 115 -13.18 -6.72 0.45
N LEU A 116 -13.37 -7.34 -0.71
CA LEU A 116 -12.60 -8.53 -1.11
C LEU A 116 -11.10 -8.20 -1.23
N GLY A 117 -10.76 -7.04 -1.80
CA GLY A 117 -9.38 -6.57 -1.89
C GLY A 117 -8.73 -6.41 -0.51
N ILE A 118 -9.44 -5.80 0.43
CA ILE A 118 -8.98 -5.68 1.82
C ILE A 118 -8.84 -7.05 2.47
N PHE A 119 -9.82 -7.93 2.29
CA PHE A 119 -9.78 -9.27 2.84
C PHE A 119 -8.54 -10.04 2.35
N VAL A 120 -8.30 -10.08 1.04
CA VAL A 120 -7.13 -10.74 0.44
C VAL A 120 -5.84 -10.11 0.97
N LYS A 121 -5.79 -8.79 1.09
CA LYS A 121 -4.63 -8.06 1.62
C LYS A 121 -4.35 -8.41 3.08
N VAL A 122 -5.35 -8.40 3.94
CA VAL A 122 -5.20 -8.74 5.37
C VAL A 122 -4.77 -10.20 5.51
N ALA A 123 -5.40 -11.12 4.77
CA ALA A 123 -5.01 -12.53 4.77
C ALA A 123 -3.54 -12.72 4.33
N SER A 124 -3.13 -11.99 3.29
CA SER A 124 -1.76 -12.01 2.77
C SER A 124 -0.74 -11.50 3.80
N LEU A 125 -1.05 -10.40 4.49
CA LEU A 125 -0.18 -9.83 5.53
C LEU A 125 -0.09 -10.75 6.76
N LEU A 126 -1.21 -11.35 7.19
CA LEU A 126 -1.22 -12.34 8.27
C LEU A 126 -0.39 -13.56 7.92
N PHE A 127 -0.46 -14.03 6.67
CA PHE A 127 0.39 -15.13 6.19
C PHE A 127 1.88 -14.77 6.30
N ILE A 128 2.28 -13.60 5.82
CA ILE A 128 3.67 -13.13 5.87
C ILE A 128 4.13 -12.98 7.32
N LEU A 129 3.30 -12.39 8.19
CA LEU A 129 3.61 -12.23 9.62
C LEU A 129 3.88 -13.59 10.27
N ASN A 130 3.02 -14.56 10.02
CA ASN A 130 3.18 -15.92 10.54
C ASN A 130 4.44 -16.61 10.00
N LEU A 131 4.76 -16.42 8.72
CA LEU A 131 5.99 -16.94 8.13
C LEU A 131 7.23 -16.32 8.77
N ALA A 132 7.24 -15.00 8.96
CA ALA A 132 8.35 -14.27 9.58
C ALA A 132 8.58 -14.72 11.04
N VAL A 133 7.51 -14.90 11.82
CA VAL A 133 7.61 -15.40 13.20
C VAL A 133 8.12 -16.84 13.22
N ALA A 134 7.64 -17.71 12.33
CA ALA A 134 8.09 -19.10 12.25
C ALA A 134 9.57 -19.23 11.84
N GLN A 135 10.06 -18.35 10.96
CA GLN A 135 11.48 -18.30 10.57
C GLN A 135 12.38 -17.77 11.70
N THR A 136 11.89 -16.82 12.50
CA THR A 136 12.65 -16.25 13.63
C THR A 136 12.67 -17.22 14.82
N GLY A 137 11.55 -17.88 15.10
CA GLY A 137 11.44 -18.90 16.14
C GLY A 137 11.92 -20.26 15.66
N ARG A 138 13.25 -20.48 15.66
CA ARG A 138 13.97 -21.77 15.43
C ARG A 138 13.08 -23.00 15.14
N GLY A 139 12.53 -23.11 13.94
CA GLY A 139 11.86 -24.33 13.47
C GLY A 139 10.42 -24.55 13.97
N MET A 140 9.72 -23.54 14.47
CA MET A 140 8.30 -23.67 14.80
C MET A 140 7.49 -23.95 13.53
N ARG A 141 6.74 -25.07 13.52
CA ARG A 141 5.84 -25.40 12.38
C ARG A 141 4.76 -24.33 12.26
N TYR A 142 4.67 -23.69 11.09
CA TYR A 142 3.66 -22.67 10.73
C TYR A 142 2.26 -22.96 11.28
N ARG A 143 1.81 -24.22 11.18
CA ARG A 143 0.49 -24.67 11.63
C ARG A 143 0.22 -24.47 13.13
N LYS A 144 1.24 -24.53 14.00
CA LYS A 144 1.10 -24.33 15.45
C LYS A 144 1.22 -22.87 15.86
N THR A 145 1.90 -22.06 15.07
CA THR A 145 2.16 -20.63 15.37
C THR A 145 1.09 -19.70 14.80
N SER A 146 0.34 -20.16 13.79
CA SER A 146 -0.63 -19.34 13.05
C SER A 146 -1.72 -18.70 13.92
N ILE A 147 -2.36 -19.50 14.78
CA ILE A 147 -3.43 -19.02 15.67
C ILE A 147 -2.92 -18.03 16.72
N PRO A 148 -1.90 -18.35 17.55
CA PRO A 148 -1.48 -17.45 18.61
C PRO A 148 -0.96 -16.11 18.08
N VAL A 149 -0.18 -16.11 16.99
CA VAL A 149 0.34 -14.86 16.40
C VAL A 149 -0.80 -13.99 15.87
N THR A 150 -1.77 -14.60 15.19
CA THR A 150 -2.92 -13.86 14.66
C THR A 150 -3.75 -13.25 15.79
N VAL A 151 -4.02 -14.02 16.85
CA VAL A 151 -4.77 -13.52 18.02
C VAL A 151 -4.02 -12.37 18.71
N VAL A 152 -2.72 -12.55 18.97
CA VAL A 152 -1.89 -11.50 19.59
C VAL A 152 -1.86 -10.24 18.72
N PHE A 153 -1.72 -10.39 17.40
CA PHE A 153 -1.78 -9.26 16.48
C PHE A 153 -3.10 -8.48 16.58
N PHE A 154 -4.24 -9.18 16.57
CA PHE A 154 -5.54 -8.52 16.74
C PHE A 154 -5.67 -7.82 18.09
N LEU A 155 -5.21 -8.45 19.18
CA LEU A 155 -5.24 -7.83 20.51
C LEU A 155 -4.38 -6.56 20.57
N ILE A 156 -3.19 -6.57 19.96
CA ILE A 156 -2.32 -5.39 19.87
C ILE A 156 -3.02 -4.27 19.10
N VAL A 157 -3.63 -4.58 17.95
CA VAL A 157 -4.35 -3.59 17.14
C VAL A 157 -5.51 -2.99 17.93
N LEU A 158 -6.31 -3.81 18.62
CA LEU A 158 -7.44 -3.33 19.44
C LEU A 158 -6.98 -2.51 20.64
N ALA A 159 -5.83 -2.85 21.24
CA ALA A 159 -5.28 -2.10 22.36
C ALA A 159 -4.69 -0.75 21.94
N LEU A 160 -4.03 -0.69 20.77
CA LEU A 160 -3.41 0.54 20.25
C LEU A 160 -4.43 1.48 19.59
N PHE A 161 -5.44 0.92 18.91
CA PHE A 161 -6.41 1.69 18.12
C PHE A 161 -7.85 1.30 18.49
N PRO A 162 -8.33 1.67 19.69
CA PRO A 162 -9.66 1.31 20.16
C PRO A 162 -10.78 2.04 19.40
N THR A 163 -10.47 3.16 18.75
CA THR A 163 -11.44 3.98 18.00
C THR A 163 -10.94 4.29 16.60
N ASN A 164 -11.87 4.50 15.67
CA ASN A 164 -11.52 4.93 14.31
C ASN A 164 -10.74 6.26 14.31
N GLU A 165 -11.05 7.18 15.24
CA GLU A 165 -10.32 8.45 15.36
C GLU A 165 -8.86 8.23 15.77
N SER A 166 -8.61 7.38 16.77
CA SER A 166 -7.24 7.03 17.18
C SER A 166 -6.43 6.40 16.05
N LEU A 167 -7.08 5.56 15.22
CA LEU A 167 -6.45 4.95 14.06
C LEU A 167 -6.06 6.00 13.00
N GLN A 168 -6.92 6.99 12.76
CA GLN A 168 -6.67 8.01 11.74
C GLN A 168 -5.64 9.04 12.18
N HIS A 169 -5.63 9.41 13.46
CA HIS A 169 -4.69 10.42 13.96
C HIS A 169 -3.33 9.81 14.31
N GLU A 170 -3.31 8.81 15.18
CA GLU A 170 -2.07 8.19 15.68
C GLU A 170 -1.57 7.10 14.75
N GLY A 171 -2.49 6.28 14.23
CA GLY A 171 -2.14 5.19 13.32
C GLY A 171 -1.50 5.67 12.03
N ARG A 172 -1.83 6.88 11.55
CA ARG A 172 -1.22 7.45 10.33
C ARG A 172 0.29 7.66 10.48
N LEU A 173 0.74 8.17 11.62
CA LEU A 173 2.16 8.41 11.87
C LEU A 173 2.91 7.08 12.04
N VAL A 174 2.34 6.14 12.80
CA VAL A 174 2.89 4.79 12.96
C VAL A 174 3.03 4.09 11.60
N LEU A 175 1.97 4.09 10.80
CA LEU A 175 1.98 3.50 9.46
C LEU A 175 3.03 4.14 8.57
N TYR A 176 3.13 5.48 8.58
CA TYR A 176 4.14 6.19 7.81
C TYR A 176 5.56 5.78 8.21
N LEU A 177 5.88 5.81 9.51
CA LEU A 177 7.19 5.43 10.03
C LEU A 177 7.52 3.97 9.71
N CYS A 178 6.58 3.04 9.90
CA CYS A 178 6.76 1.64 9.57
C CYS A 178 6.96 1.41 8.07
N SER A 179 6.21 2.12 7.22
CA SER A 179 6.32 2.04 5.76
C SER A 179 7.67 2.53 5.25
N VAL A 180 8.13 3.69 5.75
CA VAL A 180 9.43 4.27 5.42
C VAL A 180 10.55 3.36 5.93
N ALA A 181 10.47 2.90 7.19
CA ALA A 181 11.44 1.99 7.76
C ALA A 181 11.52 0.68 6.96
N GLY A 182 10.37 0.05 6.65
CA GLY A 182 10.34 -1.18 5.88
C GLY A 182 10.95 -1.04 4.49
N ASN A 183 10.71 0.07 3.79
CA ASN A 183 11.16 0.24 2.40
C ASN A 183 12.56 0.81 2.25
N LEU A 184 13.06 1.58 3.22
CA LEU A 184 14.42 2.13 3.16
C LEU A 184 15.40 1.29 3.99
N VAL A 185 15.05 0.95 5.23
CA VAL A 185 15.97 0.29 6.16
C VAL A 185 16.26 -1.13 5.71
N ILE A 186 15.24 -1.90 5.30
CA ILE A 186 15.43 -3.31 4.92
C ILE A 186 16.36 -3.43 3.68
N PRO A 187 16.14 -2.70 2.57
CA PRO A 187 17.04 -2.78 1.42
C PRO A 187 18.45 -2.23 1.74
N LEU A 188 18.57 -1.15 2.51
CA LEU A 188 19.87 -0.60 2.89
C LEU A 188 20.68 -1.60 3.71
N LEU A 189 20.06 -2.25 4.70
CA LEU A 189 20.72 -3.28 5.50
C LEU A 189 21.16 -4.47 4.63
N LEU A 190 20.33 -4.89 3.66
CA LEU A 190 20.70 -5.94 2.71
C LEU A 190 21.88 -5.54 1.81
N VAL A 191 21.91 -4.29 1.31
CA VAL A 191 23.02 -3.79 0.49
C VAL A 191 24.31 -3.70 1.32
N ILE A 192 24.24 -3.15 2.54
CA ILE A 192 25.41 -3.06 3.44
C ILE A 192 25.95 -4.45 3.75
N PHE A 193 25.06 -5.39 4.09
CA PHE A 193 25.43 -6.79 4.32
C PHE A 193 26.10 -7.39 3.08
N LEU A 194 25.52 -7.24 1.89
CA LEU A 194 26.12 -7.75 0.64
C LEU A 194 27.47 -7.11 0.34
N LEU A 195 27.67 -5.81 0.59
CA LEU A 195 28.95 -5.13 0.37
C LEU A 195 30.04 -5.64 1.32
N ILE A 196 29.71 -5.85 2.60
CA ILE A 196 30.63 -6.41 3.60
C ILE A 196 31.02 -7.84 3.23
N PHE A 197 30.04 -8.69 2.87
CA PHE A 197 30.28 -10.10 2.54
C PHE A 197 30.94 -10.30 1.15
N ARG A 198 30.67 -9.44 0.16
CA ARG A 198 31.40 -9.47 -1.13
C ARG A 198 32.86 -9.06 -0.95
N LYS A 199 33.16 -8.09 -0.07
CA LYS A 199 34.55 -7.76 0.31
C LYS A 199 35.25 -8.93 1.01
N ALA A 200 34.53 -9.68 1.86
CA ALA A 200 35.08 -10.87 2.52
C ALA A 200 35.41 -12.00 1.52
N LYS A 201 34.52 -12.32 0.57
CA LYS A 201 34.77 -13.34 -0.48
C LYS A 201 35.81 -12.92 -1.52
N GLY A 202 35.94 -11.62 -1.81
CA GLY A 202 36.97 -11.11 -2.73
C GLY A 202 38.40 -11.25 -2.22
N LYS A 203 38.60 -11.22 -0.90
CA LYS A 203 39.93 -11.43 -0.26
C LYS A 203 40.38 -12.90 -0.30
N THR A 204 39.46 -13.86 -0.16
CA THR A 204 39.80 -15.29 -0.13
C THR A 204 40.22 -15.84 -1.50
N ARG A 205 39.76 -15.23 -2.60
CA ARG A 205 40.09 -15.68 -3.98
C ARG A 205 41.42 -15.13 -4.52
N MET A 206 42.05 -14.18 -3.82
CA MET A 206 43.38 -13.64 -4.16
C MET A 206 44.51 -14.37 -3.42
N GLN A 207 44.20 -15.30 -2.52
CA GLN A 207 45.17 -16.05 -1.70
C GLN A 207 45.19 -17.56 -2.01
N SER A 208 44.52 -18.01 -3.08
CA SER A 208 44.58 -19.37 -3.62
C SER A 208 45.06 -19.33 -5.06
#